data_AF-A0A163J193-F1
#
_entry.id   AF-A0A163J193-F1
#
_cell.length_a   1.000
_cell.length_b   1.000
_cell.length_c   1.000
_cell.angle_alpha   90.00
_cell.angle_beta   90.00
_cell.angle_gamma   90.00
#
_symmetry.space_group_name_H-M   'P 1'
#
loop_
_entity.id
_entity.type
_entity.pdbx_description
1 polymer ?
#
loop_
_entity_poly.entity_id
_entity_poly.type
_entity_poly.pdbx_seq_one_letter_code
_entity_poly.pdbx_strand_id
1 'polypeptide(L)'
;MFIIKRTFTTLPKTAVRKPQLNQVSDVMIPGQYLRYFKPKKTQRPIDSTQREAWHHDPSRHLELYTETARPLHEGDATSTITQERLAQRIHRALSTVYSLEDLPTLLITPAHFTLRQVKVSRNLKKCQIFYEPTSTVKKERGDVHRALISYSPMLSTLIKNHGQLRRPLSIKFVADTKSKELEAIYNQLEQELGNSWQE
;
A
#
# COMPACT_ATOMS: atom_id res chain seq x y z
N MET A 1 -1.58 39.02 59.81
CA MET A 1 -2.30 38.97 58.51
C MET A 1 -1.48 39.77 57.51
N PHE A 2 -0.61 39.12 56.74
CA PHE A 2 0.37 39.78 55.87
C PHE A 2 -0.10 39.71 54.41
N ILE A 3 -0.34 40.88 53.80
CA ILE A 3 -0.74 41.02 52.41
C ILE A 3 0.52 41.12 51.56
N ILE A 4 0.92 40.02 50.90
CA ILE A 4 2.03 40.01 49.95
C ILE A 4 1.49 40.46 48.59
N LYS A 5 1.73 41.73 48.23
CA LYS A 5 1.50 42.24 46.88
C LYS A 5 2.60 41.69 45.95
N ARG A 6 2.26 40.70 45.11
CA ARG A 6 3.15 40.26 44.02
C ARG A 6 2.99 41.21 42.84
N THR A 7 4.01 42.02 42.61
CA THR A 7 4.16 42.83 41.40
C THR A 7 4.57 41.92 40.23
N PHE A 8 3.79 41.93 39.16
CA PHE A 8 4.16 41.26 37.90
C PHE A 8 5.23 42.08 37.19
N THR A 9 6.47 41.61 37.20
CA THR A 9 7.54 42.16 36.37
C THR A 9 7.39 41.63 34.95
N THR A 10 6.86 42.44 34.04
CA THR A 10 6.83 42.15 32.60
C THR A 10 8.24 42.32 32.03
N LEU A 11 8.89 41.21 31.68
CA LEU A 11 10.14 41.22 30.93
C LEU A 11 9.92 41.84 29.55
N PRO A 12 10.84 42.69 29.04
CA PRO A 12 10.71 43.28 27.72
C PRO A 12 10.79 42.20 26.64
N LYS A 13 9.84 42.25 25.71
CA LYS A 13 9.70 41.36 24.57
C LYS A 13 10.87 41.59 23.61
N THR A 14 11.96 40.82 23.77
CA THR A 14 13.08 40.86 22.84
C THR A 14 12.62 40.39 21.46
N ALA A 15 12.67 41.29 20.48
CA ALA A 15 12.37 40.98 19.09
C ALA A 15 13.26 39.83 18.61
N VAL A 16 12.62 38.74 18.16
CA VAL A 16 13.30 37.58 17.57
C VAL A 16 13.99 38.03 16.29
N ARG A 17 15.29 38.34 16.37
CA ARG A 17 16.11 38.58 15.17
C ARG A 17 16.23 37.27 14.41
N LYS A 18 15.74 37.26 13.17
CA LYS A 18 15.98 36.14 12.24
C LYS A 18 17.49 36.07 11.97
N PRO A 19 18.15 34.92 12.17
CA PRO A 19 19.56 34.80 11.81
C PRO A 19 19.72 35.01 10.31
N GLN A 20 20.58 35.94 9.91
CA GLN A 20 20.92 36.13 8.51
C GLN A 20 21.72 34.91 8.05
N LEU A 21 21.19 34.19 7.06
CA LEU A 21 21.70 32.90 6.58
C LEU A 21 23.11 32.98 5.98
N ASN A 22 23.59 34.19 5.67
CA ASN A 22 24.85 34.41 4.97
C ASN A 22 26.11 34.32 5.85
N GLN A 23 25.98 34.08 7.16
CA GLN A 23 27.11 33.95 8.09
C GLN A 23 27.29 32.54 8.67
N VAL A 24 26.50 31.55 8.22
CA VAL A 24 26.48 30.19 8.80
C VAL A 24 27.11 29.14 7.87
N SER A 25 27.62 29.54 6.70
CA SER A 25 28.23 28.57 5.77
C SER A 25 29.54 27.96 6.29
N ASP A 26 30.27 28.68 7.14
CA ASP A 26 31.66 28.33 7.50
C ASP A 26 31.80 27.81 8.94
N VAL A 27 30.71 27.70 9.71
CA VAL A 27 30.74 27.22 11.09
C VAL A 27 30.09 25.84 11.18
N MET A 28 30.87 24.84 11.56
CA MET A 28 30.38 23.48 11.78
C MET A 28 29.29 23.47 12.87
N ILE A 29 28.08 23.05 12.52
CA ILE A 29 26.95 22.95 13.46
C ILE A 29 27.12 21.68 14.31
N PRO A 30 27.27 21.77 15.64
CA PRO A 30 27.35 20.59 16.49
C PRO A 30 26.07 19.74 16.41
N GLY A 31 26.21 18.41 16.37
CA GLY A 31 25.13 17.49 16.00
C GLY A 31 23.82 17.62 16.79
N GLN A 32 23.88 18.07 18.04
CA GLN A 32 22.70 18.27 18.90
C GLN A 32 21.75 19.37 18.41
N TYR A 33 22.23 20.31 17.58
CA TYR A 33 21.47 21.47 17.11
C TYR A 33 20.96 21.32 15.66
N LEU A 34 21.35 20.26 14.94
CA LEU A 34 20.90 19.98 13.57
C LEU A 34 19.37 19.89 13.45
N ARG A 35 18.67 19.48 14.51
CA ARG A 35 17.20 19.38 14.53
C ARG A 35 16.48 20.70 14.27
N TYR A 36 17.14 21.84 14.53
CA TYR A 36 16.58 23.18 14.32
C TYR A 36 16.88 23.74 12.92
N PHE A 37 17.88 23.18 12.22
CA PHE A 37 18.30 23.58 10.87
C PHE A 37 17.82 22.59 9.82
N LYS A 38 16.52 22.26 9.83
CA LYS A 38 15.94 21.44 8.76
C LYS A 38 15.89 22.30 7.48
N PRO A 39 16.55 21.89 6.37
CA PRO A 39 16.41 22.61 5.12
C PRO A 39 14.94 22.59 4.73
N LYS A 40 14.34 23.77 4.62
CA LYS A 40 12.99 23.90 4.08
C LYS A 40 13.05 23.36 2.66
N LYS A 41 12.32 22.26 2.37
CA LYS A 41 12.09 21.80 1.01
C LYS A 41 11.36 22.91 0.27
N THR A 42 12.10 23.75 -0.43
CA THR A 42 11.54 24.72 -1.36
C THR A 42 10.97 23.92 -2.53
N GLN A 43 9.66 23.67 -2.51
CA GLN A 43 8.94 23.36 -3.74
C GLN A 43 9.07 24.60 -4.63
N ARG A 44 9.96 24.55 -5.62
CA ARG A 44 9.92 25.51 -6.72
C ARG A 44 8.89 25.01 -7.72
N PRO A 45 7.96 25.84 -8.19
CA PRO A 45 7.15 25.51 -9.35
C PRO A 45 8.06 25.45 -10.58
N ILE A 46 7.84 24.45 -11.42
CA ILE A 46 8.50 24.33 -12.72
C ILE A 46 7.83 25.36 -13.62
N ASP A 47 8.50 26.48 -13.86
CA ASP A 47 8.20 27.33 -15.00
C ASP A 47 9.38 27.28 -15.98
N SER A 48 9.04 26.84 -17.18
CA SER A 48 9.87 26.84 -18.37
C SER A 48 10.26 28.27 -18.73
N THR A 49 11.53 28.63 -18.52
CA THR A 49 12.35 29.56 -19.33
C THR A 49 13.51 30.05 -18.48
N GLN A 50 14.68 29.43 -18.63
CA GLN A 50 15.96 30.14 -18.69
C GLN A 50 17.07 29.14 -18.97
N ARG A 51 17.46 29.15 -20.25
CA ARG A 51 18.75 28.67 -20.72
C ARG A 51 19.86 29.55 -20.13
N GLU A 52 21.05 28.93 -20.10
CA GLU A 52 22.38 29.52 -20.20
C GLU A 52 23.18 29.81 -18.92
N ALA A 53 24.47 29.49 -19.08
CA ALA A 53 25.59 29.51 -18.14
C ALA A 53 25.52 28.36 -17.10
N TRP A 54 26.33 27.30 -17.18
CA TRP A 54 27.78 27.27 -17.41
C TRP A 54 28.21 25.93 -18.00
N HIS A 55 28.93 25.99 -19.12
CA HIS A 55 29.73 24.86 -19.62
C HIS A 55 30.98 24.71 -18.75
N HIS A 56 31.19 23.53 -18.17
CA HIS A 56 32.53 22.97 -17.95
C HIS A 56 32.49 21.44 -18.08
N ASP A 57 33.19 20.98 -19.11
CA ASP A 57 33.77 19.64 -19.37
C ASP A 57 32.86 18.43 -19.73
N PRO A 58 32.89 17.95 -21.01
CA PRO A 58 32.05 16.83 -21.49
C PRO A 58 32.72 15.44 -21.43
N SER A 59 33.86 15.26 -20.76
CA SER A 59 34.74 14.09 -21.03
C SER A 59 34.76 12.98 -19.97
N ARG A 60 33.69 12.79 -19.19
CA ARG A 60 33.47 11.53 -18.43
C ARG A 60 31.98 11.22 -18.37
N HIS A 61 31.50 10.63 -19.46
CA HIS A 61 30.20 9.95 -19.52
C HIS A 61 30.28 8.69 -18.63
N LEU A 62 30.23 8.87 -17.31
CA LEU A 62 29.88 7.79 -16.40
C LEU A 62 28.37 7.64 -16.53
N GLU A 63 27.95 6.79 -17.48
CA GLU A 63 26.59 6.28 -17.55
C GLU A 63 26.32 5.51 -16.27
N LEU A 64 25.97 6.24 -15.21
CA LEU A 64 25.23 5.69 -14.11
C LEU A 64 23.91 5.25 -14.74
N TYR A 65 23.85 3.96 -15.06
CA TYR A 65 22.61 3.22 -15.22
C TYR A 65 21.81 3.44 -13.94
N THR A 66 21.07 4.55 -13.90
CA THR A 66 19.92 4.68 -13.05
C THR A 66 18.88 3.80 -13.73
N GLU A 67 18.99 2.48 -13.47
CA GLU A 67 17.85 1.62 -13.69
C GLU A 67 16.69 2.32 -12.97
N THR A 68 15.76 2.83 -13.78
CA THR A 68 14.52 3.38 -13.26
C THR A 68 13.95 2.26 -12.41
N ALA A 69 13.97 2.46 -11.09
CA ALA A 69 13.48 1.46 -10.15
C ALA A 69 12.07 1.12 -10.60
N ARG A 70 11.91 -0.06 -11.23
CA ARG A 70 10.61 -0.54 -11.67
C ARG A 70 9.70 -0.37 -10.45
N PRO A 71 8.52 0.25 -10.57
CA PRO A 71 7.63 0.37 -9.44
C PRO A 71 7.39 -1.05 -8.94
N LEU A 72 7.98 -1.38 -7.79
CA LEU A 72 7.93 -2.69 -7.19
C LEU A 72 6.46 -3.07 -7.15
N HIS A 73 6.08 -4.08 -7.94
CA HIS A 73 4.70 -4.52 -8.04
C HIS A 73 4.24 -4.78 -6.60
N GLU A 74 3.20 -4.07 -6.13
CA GLU A 74 2.78 -4.11 -4.71
C GLU A 74 2.45 -5.53 -4.22
N GLY A 75 2.37 -6.51 -5.13
CA GLY A 75 2.13 -7.93 -4.85
C GLY A 75 3.35 -8.80 -4.55
N ASP A 76 4.60 -8.32 -4.75
CA ASP A 76 5.82 -9.14 -4.67
C ASP A 76 6.63 -8.93 -3.38
N ALA A 77 6.17 -8.04 -2.51
CA ALA A 77 6.81 -7.82 -1.22
C ALA A 77 6.22 -8.70 -0.13
N THR A 78 7.07 -9.20 0.77
CA THR A 78 6.64 -9.93 1.96
C THR A 78 5.64 -9.08 2.75
N SER A 79 4.51 -9.68 3.09
CA SER A 79 3.47 -9.00 3.86
C SER A 79 3.96 -8.67 5.25
N THR A 80 3.68 -7.45 5.72
CA THR A 80 3.89 -7.11 7.12
C THR A 80 2.86 -7.82 8.00
N ILE A 81 3.21 -8.09 9.27
CA ILE A 81 2.31 -8.70 10.27
C ILE A 81 0.97 -7.93 10.36
N THR A 82 1.00 -6.60 10.20
CA THR A 82 -0.22 -5.78 10.23
C THR A 82 -1.13 -6.02 9.02
N GLN A 83 -0.56 -6.23 7.84
CA GLN A 83 -1.30 -6.59 6.64
C GLN A 83 -1.90 -7.98 6.77
N GLU A 84 -1.16 -8.94 7.32
CA GLU A 84 -1.63 -10.31 7.54
C GLU A 84 -2.79 -10.37 8.53
N ARG A 85 -2.69 -9.67 9.68
CA ARG A 85 -3.79 -9.60 10.65
C ARG A 85 -5.04 -8.98 10.03
N LEU A 86 -4.88 -7.94 9.20
CA LEU A 86 -6.01 -7.33 8.51
C LEU A 86 -6.60 -8.28 7.45
N ALA A 87 -5.77 -8.96 6.68
CA ALA A 87 -6.19 -9.96 5.71
C ALA A 87 -6.96 -11.12 6.37
N GLN A 88 -6.46 -11.66 7.48
CA GLN A 88 -7.13 -12.70 8.26
C GLN A 88 -8.48 -12.23 8.80
N ARG A 89 -8.57 -10.97 9.27
CA ARG A 89 -9.83 -10.40 9.74
C ARG A 89 -10.85 -10.28 8.62
N ILE A 90 -10.43 -9.86 7.43
CA ILE A 90 -11.28 -9.79 6.24
C ILE A 90 -11.72 -11.20 5.82
N HIS A 91 -10.81 -12.17 5.87
CA HIS A 91 -11.14 -13.57 5.56
C HIS A 91 -12.21 -14.12 6.51
N ARG A 92 -12.08 -13.87 7.82
CA ARG A 92 -13.11 -14.23 8.80
C ARG A 92 -14.44 -13.52 8.54
N ALA A 93 -14.40 -12.23 8.24
CA ALA A 93 -15.59 -11.44 7.92
C ALA A 93 -16.30 -11.96 6.66
N LEU A 94 -15.55 -12.39 5.63
CA LEU A 94 -16.13 -13.05 4.46
C LEU A 94 -16.82 -14.36 4.85
N SER A 95 -16.17 -15.19 5.66
CA SER A 95 -16.75 -16.45 6.14
C SER A 95 -18.05 -16.21 6.91
N THR A 96 -18.12 -15.18 7.75
CA THR A 96 -19.34 -14.83 8.49
C THR A 96 -20.42 -14.29 7.57
N VAL A 97 -20.07 -13.44 6.59
CA VAL A 97 -21.02 -12.93 5.59
C VAL A 97 -21.67 -14.08 4.83
N TYR A 98 -20.88 -15.05 4.33
CA TYR A 98 -21.44 -16.20 3.61
C TYR A 98 -22.26 -17.16 4.47
N SER A 99 -22.12 -17.10 5.80
CA SER A 99 -22.83 -17.99 6.73
C SER A 99 -24.10 -17.35 7.29
N LEU A 100 -24.14 -16.02 7.40
CA LEU A 100 -25.20 -15.29 8.11
C LEU A 100 -26.08 -14.44 7.20
N GLU A 101 -25.54 -13.91 6.11
CA GLU A 101 -26.26 -12.96 5.26
C GLU A 101 -26.92 -13.67 4.07
N ASP A 102 -28.16 -13.30 3.80
CA ASP A 102 -28.87 -13.76 2.61
C ASP A 102 -28.37 -12.99 1.37
N LEU A 103 -27.61 -13.68 0.53
CA LEU A 103 -27.07 -13.09 -0.69
C LEU A 103 -28.11 -13.02 -1.81
N PRO A 104 -28.12 -11.94 -2.61
CA PRO A 104 -29.13 -11.73 -3.64
C PRO A 104 -29.01 -12.69 -4.83
N THR A 105 -27.87 -13.36 -4.99
CA THR A 105 -27.63 -14.26 -6.12
C THR A 105 -26.83 -15.47 -5.68
N LEU A 106 -27.29 -16.66 -6.10
CA LEU A 106 -26.61 -17.93 -5.82
C LEU A 106 -25.18 -17.96 -6.36
N LEU A 107 -24.90 -17.26 -7.47
CA LEU A 107 -23.58 -17.18 -8.09
C LEU A 107 -22.46 -16.60 -7.20
N ILE A 108 -22.83 -15.91 -6.11
CA ILE A 108 -21.89 -15.27 -5.18
C ILE A 108 -21.64 -16.17 -3.95
N THR A 109 -22.27 -17.34 -3.90
CA THR A 109 -22.08 -18.29 -2.80
C THR A 109 -20.79 -19.09 -2.96
N PRO A 110 -20.24 -19.63 -1.85
CA PRO A 110 -19.03 -20.47 -1.88
C PRO A 110 -19.16 -21.76 -2.72
N ALA A 111 -20.37 -22.10 -3.19
CA ALA A 111 -20.56 -23.22 -4.11
C ALA A 111 -19.99 -22.94 -5.51
N HIS A 112 -20.06 -21.67 -5.97
CA HIS A 112 -19.67 -21.30 -7.34
C HIS A 112 -18.25 -20.77 -7.46
N PHE A 113 -17.64 -20.37 -6.35
CA PHE A 113 -16.23 -19.98 -6.32
C PHE A 113 -15.60 -20.21 -4.96
N THR A 114 -14.28 -20.41 -4.97
CA THR A 114 -13.45 -20.56 -3.78
C THR A 114 -12.59 -19.31 -3.56
N LEU A 115 -12.46 -18.89 -2.30
CA LEU A 115 -11.52 -17.83 -1.91
C LEU A 115 -10.12 -18.43 -1.77
N ARG A 116 -9.15 -17.89 -2.52
CA ARG A 116 -7.75 -18.36 -2.47
C ARG A 116 -6.92 -17.52 -1.51
N GLN A 117 -6.86 -16.21 -1.74
CA GLN A 117 -6.00 -15.33 -0.97
C GLN A 117 -6.59 -13.93 -0.81
N VAL A 118 -6.31 -13.30 0.32
CA VAL A 118 -6.60 -11.88 0.55
C VAL A 118 -5.28 -11.13 0.67
N LYS A 119 -4.98 -10.24 -0.28
CA LYS A 119 -3.81 -9.36 -0.22
C LYS A 119 -4.22 -7.94 0.15
N VAL A 120 -3.50 -7.37 1.10
CA VAL A 120 -3.71 -5.99 1.56
C VAL A 120 -2.53 -5.15 1.11
N SER A 121 -2.81 -4.01 0.48
CA SER A 121 -1.80 -3.03 0.09
C SER A 121 -1.00 -2.49 1.29
N ARG A 122 0.21 -2.00 1.02
CA ARG A 122 1.12 -1.45 2.05
C ARG A 122 0.52 -0.29 2.85
N ASN A 123 -0.34 0.50 2.22
CA ASN A 123 -0.99 1.65 2.86
C ASN A 123 -2.25 1.26 3.66
N LEU A 124 -2.64 -0.02 3.69
CA LEU A 124 -3.83 -0.53 4.36
C LEU A 124 -5.15 0.09 3.87
N LYS A 125 -5.16 0.72 2.69
CA LYS A 125 -6.36 1.37 2.10
C LYS A 125 -6.99 0.54 0.99
N LYS A 126 -6.23 -0.36 0.36
CA LYS A 126 -6.72 -1.26 -0.69
C LYS A 126 -6.57 -2.71 -0.26
N CYS A 127 -7.58 -3.51 -0.53
CA CYS A 127 -7.61 -4.95 -0.33
C CYS A 127 -8.03 -5.61 -1.63
N GLN A 128 -7.29 -6.63 -2.04
CA GLN A 128 -7.58 -7.46 -3.20
C GLN A 128 -7.91 -8.86 -2.69
N ILE A 129 -9.12 -9.32 -3.01
CA ILE A 129 -9.57 -10.67 -2.71
C ILE A 129 -9.44 -11.47 -4.00
N PHE A 130 -8.53 -12.44 -3.97
CA PHE A 130 -8.31 -13.38 -5.06
C PHE A 130 -9.26 -14.55 -4.90
N TYR A 131 -10.05 -14.77 -5.94
CA TYR A 131 -11.02 -15.84 -5.98
C TYR A 131 -10.83 -16.68 -7.25
N GLU A 132 -11.26 -17.93 -7.13
CA GLU A 132 -11.23 -18.90 -8.22
C GLU A 132 -12.65 -19.45 -8.43
N PRO A 133 -13.21 -19.34 -9.64
CA PRO A 133 -14.50 -19.96 -9.95
C PRO A 133 -14.34 -21.48 -10.03
N THR A 134 -15.29 -22.21 -9.42
CA THR A 134 -15.33 -23.68 -9.38
C THR A 134 -15.58 -24.26 -10.78
N SER A 135 -16.40 -23.58 -11.58
CA SER A 135 -16.75 -24.06 -12.92
C SER A 135 -15.56 -23.97 -13.90
N THR A 136 -15.44 -24.97 -14.77
CA THR A 136 -14.50 -24.98 -15.90
C THR A 136 -15.05 -24.23 -17.13
N VAL A 137 -16.36 -23.97 -17.16
CA VAL A 137 -17.05 -23.38 -18.32
C VAL A 137 -16.84 -21.86 -18.38
N LYS A 138 -16.36 -21.35 -19.53
CA LYS A 138 -16.05 -19.92 -19.71
C LYS A 138 -17.26 -19.00 -19.48
N LYS A 139 -18.46 -19.42 -19.90
CA LYS A 139 -19.69 -18.64 -19.73
C LYS A 139 -20.02 -18.42 -18.24
N GLU A 140 -20.08 -19.51 -17.48
CA GLU A 140 -20.37 -19.47 -16.04
C GLU A 140 -19.31 -18.68 -15.26
N ARG A 141 -18.02 -18.84 -15.61
CA ARG A 141 -16.94 -18.01 -15.05
C ARG A 141 -17.18 -16.52 -15.27
N GLY A 142 -17.61 -16.14 -16.48
CA GLY A 142 -17.93 -14.76 -16.83
C GLY A 142 -19.13 -14.22 -16.05
N ASP A 143 -20.14 -15.07 -15.81
CA ASP A 143 -21.34 -14.68 -15.08
C ASP A 143 -21.08 -14.51 -13.58
N VAL A 144 -20.26 -15.39 -12.98
CA VAL A 144 -19.77 -15.22 -11.60
C VAL A 144 -18.94 -13.93 -11.47
N HIS A 145 -18.04 -13.65 -12.41
CA HIS A 145 -17.24 -12.42 -12.39
C HIS A 145 -18.11 -11.16 -12.48
N ARG A 146 -19.10 -11.16 -13.38
CA ARG A 146 -20.06 -10.05 -13.52
C ARG A 146 -20.89 -9.86 -12.26
N ALA A 147 -21.40 -10.94 -11.67
CA ALA A 147 -22.13 -10.88 -10.41
C ALA A 147 -21.25 -10.28 -9.29
N LEU A 148 -20.02 -10.78 -9.12
CA LEU A 148 -19.10 -10.27 -8.11
C LEU A 148 -18.76 -8.78 -8.29
N ILE A 149 -18.62 -8.30 -9.53
CA ILE A 149 -18.40 -6.88 -9.80
C ILE A 149 -19.64 -6.07 -9.45
N SER A 150 -20.83 -6.48 -9.90
CA SER A 150 -22.09 -5.78 -9.67
C SER A 150 -22.40 -5.65 -8.18
N TYR A 151 -22.19 -6.72 -7.41
CA TYR A 151 -22.46 -6.75 -5.97
C TYR A 151 -21.25 -6.39 -5.10
N SER A 152 -20.13 -6.00 -5.70
CA SER A 152 -18.91 -5.57 -4.99
C SER A 152 -19.16 -4.47 -3.93
N PRO A 153 -19.95 -3.41 -4.20
CA PRO A 153 -20.21 -2.37 -3.20
C PRO A 153 -20.98 -2.89 -1.97
N MET A 154 -21.95 -3.77 -2.20
CA MET A 154 -22.73 -4.41 -1.14
C MET A 154 -21.82 -5.30 -0.28
N LEU A 155 -21.07 -6.21 -0.92
CA LEU A 155 -20.13 -7.08 -0.23
C LEU A 155 -19.08 -6.28 0.55
N SER A 156 -18.57 -5.20 -0.02
CA SER A 156 -17.63 -4.30 0.66
C SER A 156 -18.22 -3.70 1.94
N THR A 157 -19.51 -3.37 1.93
CA THR A 157 -20.22 -2.85 3.10
C THR A 157 -20.42 -3.93 4.15
N LEU A 158 -20.88 -5.12 3.76
CA LEU A 158 -21.05 -6.26 4.65
C LEU A 158 -19.73 -6.67 5.32
N ILE A 159 -18.65 -6.79 4.54
CA ILE A 159 -17.31 -7.12 5.05
C ILE A 159 -16.81 -6.05 6.02
N LYS A 160 -17.08 -4.76 5.78
CA LYS A 160 -16.70 -3.69 6.71
C LYS A 160 -17.45 -3.78 8.03
N ASN A 161 -18.74 -4.11 7.97
CA ASN A 161 -19.59 -4.26 9.16
C ASN A 161 -19.14 -5.45 10.00
N HIS A 162 -19.08 -6.63 9.40
CA HIS A 162 -18.65 -7.88 10.07
C HIS A 162 -17.18 -7.84 10.50
N GLY A 163 -16.33 -7.21 9.69
CA GLY A 163 -14.92 -7.00 10.00
C GLY A 163 -14.66 -5.88 11.00
N GLN A 164 -15.67 -5.09 11.40
CA GLN A 164 -15.54 -3.90 12.27
C GLN A 164 -14.34 -3.02 11.87
N LEU A 165 -14.22 -2.75 10.57
CA LEU A 165 -13.07 -2.03 10.01
C LEU A 165 -13.23 -0.53 10.28
N ARG A 166 -12.40 0.02 11.19
CA ARG A 166 -12.42 1.46 11.53
C ARG A 166 -11.91 2.37 10.41
N ARG A 167 -11.07 1.85 9.51
CA ARG A 167 -10.43 2.63 8.45
C ARG A 167 -11.14 2.42 7.13
N PRO A 168 -11.22 3.46 6.27
CA PRO A 168 -11.79 3.31 4.94
C PRO A 168 -10.92 2.37 4.11
N LEU A 169 -11.48 1.20 3.77
CA LEU A 169 -10.84 0.17 2.96
C LEU A 169 -11.60 0.01 1.64
N SER A 170 -10.89 0.07 0.52
CA SER A 170 -11.39 -0.27 -0.81
C SER A 170 -11.12 -1.75 -1.07
N ILE A 171 -12.18 -2.54 -1.21
CA ILE A 171 -12.12 -3.97 -1.45
C ILE A 171 -12.39 -4.20 -2.94
N LYS A 172 -11.53 -4.98 -3.61
CA LYS A 172 -11.68 -5.39 -5.00
C LYS A 172 -11.59 -6.91 -5.12
N PHE A 173 -12.50 -7.49 -5.88
CA PHE A 173 -12.47 -8.90 -6.24
C PHE A 173 -11.69 -9.07 -7.55
N VAL A 174 -10.70 -9.95 -7.53
CA VAL A 174 -9.81 -10.21 -8.68
C VAL A 174 -9.80 -11.72 -8.93
N ALA A 175 -9.99 -12.13 -10.17
CA ALA A 175 -9.87 -13.53 -10.53
C ALA A 175 -8.40 -13.96 -10.48
N ASP A 176 -8.12 -15.11 -9.87
CA ASP A 176 -6.76 -15.64 -9.80
C ASP A 176 -6.40 -16.40 -11.08
N THR A 177 -5.64 -15.75 -11.96
CA THR A 177 -5.07 -16.38 -13.16
C THR A 177 -3.65 -16.88 -12.92
N LYS A 178 -2.89 -16.19 -12.07
CA LYS A 178 -1.46 -16.42 -11.87
C LYS A 178 -1.19 -17.69 -11.07
N SER A 179 -1.99 -17.94 -10.03
CA SER A 179 -1.79 -19.14 -9.19
C SER A 179 -2.12 -20.43 -9.95
N LYS A 180 -3.04 -20.40 -10.92
CA LYS A 180 -3.37 -21.56 -11.75
C LYS A 180 -2.22 -21.97 -12.66
N GLU A 181 -1.52 -20.99 -13.24
CA GLU A 181 -0.34 -21.26 -14.07
C GLU A 181 0.77 -21.89 -13.23
N LEU A 182 0.97 -21.41 -11.99
CA LEU A 182 1.95 -21.99 -11.07
C LEU A 182 1.55 -23.41 -10.63
N GLU A 183 0.29 -23.64 -10.24
CA GLU A 183 -0.21 -24.98 -9.87
C GLU A 183 -0.05 -25.96 -11.05
N ALA A 184 -0.31 -25.54 -12.29
CA ALA A 184 -0.09 -26.37 -13.47
C ALA A 184 1.38 -26.75 -13.66
N ILE A 185 2.31 -25.82 -13.46
CA ILE A 185 3.76 -26.07 -13.52
C ILE A 185 4.18 -27.04 -12.40
N TYR A 186 3.71 -26.83 -11.16
CA TYR A 186 4.05 -27.72 -10.05
C TYR A 186 3.52 -29.13 -10.27
N ASN A 187 2.28 -29.28 -10.75
CA ASN A 187 1.72 -30.60 -11.08
C ASN A 187 2.50 -31.29 -12.20
N GLN A 188 2.97 -30.53 -13.20
CA GLN A 188 3.82 -31.08 -14.26
C GLN A 188 5.17 -31.55 -13.71
N LEU A 189 5.82 -30.75 -12.85
CA LEU A 189 7.07 -31.12 -12.20
C LEU A 189 6.91 -32.35 -11.31
N GLU A 190 5.81 -32.46 -10.56
CA GLU A 190 5.51 -33.65 -9.75
C GLU A 190 5.34 -34.92 -10.60
N GLN A 191 4.71 -34.81 -11.77
CA GLN A 191 4.60 -35.93 -12.72
C GLN A 191 5.96 -36.32 -13.31
N GLU A 192 6.80 -35.35 -13.69
CA GLU A 192 8.15 -35.59 -14.21
C GLU A 192 9.06 -36.23 -13.15
N LEU A 193 9.02 -35.72 -11.90
CA LEU A 193 9.74 -36.30 -10.77
C LEU A 193 9.23 -37.70 -10.43
N GLY A 194 7.91 -37.92 -10.37
CA GLY A 194 7.31 -39.22 -10.06
C GLY A 194 7.69 -40.33 -11.05
N ASN A 195 7.82 -40.00 -12.34
CA ASN A 195 8.26 -40.95 -13.36
C ASN A 195 9.77 -41.25 -13.29
N SER A 196 10.59 -40.31 -12.81
CA SER A 196 12.05 -40.48 -12.71
C SER A 196 12.52 -41.46 -11.61
N TRP A 197 11.63 -41.85 -10.68
CA TRP A 197 11.93 -42.83 -9.62
C TRP A 197 11.39 -44.24 -9.93
N GLN A 198 10.81 -44.46 -11.12
CA GLN A 198 10.28 -45.76 -11.55
C GLN A 198 11.17 -46.48 -12.60
N GLU A 199 12.30 -45.89 -12.98
CA GLU A 199 13.41 -46.57 -13.70
C GLU A 199 14.49 -47.03 -12.73
#